data_AF-A0A2G6IRS7-F1
#
_entry.id   AF-A0A2G6IRS7-F1
#
_cell.length_a   1.000
_cell.length_b   1.000
_cell.length_c   1.000
_cell.angle_alpha   90.00
_cell.angle_beta   90.00
_cell.angle_gamma   90.00
#
_symmetry.space_group_name_H-M   'P 1'
#
loop_
_entity.id
_entity.type
_entity.pdbx_description
1 polymer ?
#
loop_
_entity_poly.entity_id
_entity_poly.type
_entity_poly.pdbx_seq_one_letter_code
_entity_poly.pdbx_strand_id
1 'polypeptide(L)'
;MTASTHLRFIALVLTLAFALALTPMVRAGDMQLVLKLEQVVDGKAVRNLSLYATRIDPNTRASGDRLHLEIDGKRVQVPDALLQRLNHARREYSYDTFTNGIHNTERRSMCMMAGPAVGDVLSVRYLTWKNHKITHSEMKPVLSLPGNCLFAEQIRPESDASMIAATHALATLQTLRDMR
;
A
#
# COMPACT_ATOMS: atom_id res chain seq x y z
N MET A 1 35.27 26.21 50.93
CA MET A 1 35.35 26.61 49.50
C MET A 1 35.01 25.38 48.65
N THR A 2 33.73 25.16 48.36
CA THR A 2 33.22 23.96 47.68
C THR A 2 32.14 24.39 46.69
N ALA A 3 32.56 24.88 45.52
CA ALA A 3 31.66 25.25 44.43
C ALA A 3 32.42 25.10 43.10
N SER A 4 32.65 23.87 42.64
CA SER A 4 33.32 23.65 41.34
C SER A 4 32.94 22.35 40.62
N THR A 5 32.27 21.41 41.31
CA THR A 5 31.93 20.09 40.74
C THR A 5 30.52 20.03 40.14
N HIS A 6 29.55 20.82 40.63
CA HIS A 6 28.17 20.77 40.12
C HIS A 6 27.99 21.41 38.73
N LEU A 7 28.79 22.42 38.38
CA LEU A 7 28.65 23.13 37.10
C LEU A 7 29.08 22.29 35.89
N ARG A 8 30.06 21.39 36.08
CA ARG A 8 30.60 20.53 35.00
C ARG A 8 29.66 19.36 34.65
N PHE A 9 28.90 18.85 35.62
CA PHE A 9 27.93 17.79 35.39
C PHE A 9 26.72 18.25 34.59
N ILE A 10 26.23 19.47 34.85
CA ILE A 10 25.08 20.04 34.13
C ILE A 10 25.45 20.31 32.66
N ALA A 11 26.67 20.79 32.40
CA ALA A 11 27.16 21.02 31.04
C ALA A 11 27.22 19.74 30.20
N LEU A 12 27.65 18.61 30.79
CA LEU A 12 27.75 17.32 30.10
C LEU A 12 26.35 16.75 29.75
N VAL A 13 25.38 16.86 30.68
CA VAL A 13 24.00 16.42 30.46
C VAL A 13 23.30 17.27 29.39
N LEU A 14 23.58 18.57 29.32
CA LEU A 14 23.03 19.45 28.28
C LEU A 14 23.55 19.10 26.88
N THR A 15 24.82 18.76 26.73
CA THR A 15 25.39 18.33 25.44
C THR A 15 24.88 16.96 24.98
N LEU A 16 24.61 16.04 25.92
CA LEU A 16 24.07 14.72 25.58
C LEU A 16 22.60 14.79 25.15
N ALA A 17 21.81 15.68 25.78
CA ALA A 17 20.43 15.94 25.38
C ALA A 17 20.32 16.61 23.99
N PHE A 18 21.30 17.44 23.61
CA PHE A 18 21.32 18.08 22.28
C PHE A 18 21.75 17.13 21.16
N ALA A 19 22.58 16.11 21.47
CA ALA A 19 23.00 15.10 20.49
C ALA A 19 21.88 14.08 20.17
N LEU A 20 20.99 13.79 21.11
CA LEU A 20 19.81 12.93 20.89
C LEU A 20 18.72 13.59 20.03
N ALA A 21 18.74 14.92 19.89
CA ALA A 21 17.81 15.66 19.02
C ALA A 21 18.22 15.67 17.54
N LEU A 22 19.42 15.15 17.21
CA LEU A 22 19.95 15.06 15.85
C LEU A 22 19.88 13.64 15.28
N THR A 23 19.04 12.76 15.85
CA THR A 23 18.60 11.61 15.06
C THR A 23 17.88 12.17 13.83
N PRO A 24 18.31 11.86 12.59
CA PRO A 24 17.49 12.20 11.45
C PRO A 24 16.18 11.45 11.67
N MET A 25 15.12 12.20 11.99
CA MET A 25 13.77 11.75 11.69
C MET A 25 13.81 11.50 10.19
N VAL A 26 14.02 10.24 9.79
CA VAL A 26 13.66 9.79 8.46
C VAL A 26 12.17 10.08 8.39
N ARG A 27 11.85 11.23 7.79
CA ARG A 27 10.52 11.78 7.70
C ARG A 27 9.68 10.72 7.02
N ALA A 28 8.81 10.06 7.77
CA ALA A 28 7.84 9.09 7.26
C ALA A 28 6.78 9.73 6.32
N GLY A 29 7.05 10.94 5.82
CA GLY A 29 6.19 11.70 4.90
C GLY A 29 6.54 11.56 3.41
N ASP A 30 7.61 10.83 3.06
CA ASP A 30 8.00 10.68 1.65
C ASP A 30 7.36 9.46 0.97
N MET A 31 6.84 8.49 1.73
CA MET A 31 6.29 7.24 1.18
C MET A 31 4.77 7.28 1.13
N GLN A 32 4.21 6.88 0.01
CA GLN A 32 2.77 6.92 -0.25
C GLN A 32 2.27 5.55 -0.70
N LEU A 33 1.15 5.10 -0.12
CA LEU A 33 0.53 3.81 -0.42
C LEU A 33 0.04 3.77 -1.87
N VAL A 34 0.60 2.92 -2.73
CA VAL A 34 0.23 2.84 -4.16
C VAL A 34 -0.71 1.68 -4.46
N LEU A 35 -0.51 0.55 -3.79
CA LEU A 35 -1.35 -0.65 -3.91
C LEU A 35 -1.63 -1.23 -2.54
N LYS A 36 -2.84 -1.77 -2.39
CA LYS A 36 -3.27 -2.47 -1.18
C LYS A 36 -4.04 -3.72 -1.57
N LEU A 37 -3.69 -4.85 -0.96
CA LEU A 37 -4.45 -6.08 -1.02
C LEU A 37 -4.98 -6.40 0.37
N GLU A 38 -6.29 -6.50 0.51
CA GLU A 38 -6.96 -6.85 1.76
C GLU A 38 -7.60 -8.22 1.64
N GLN A 39 -7.33 -9.10 2.58
CA GLN A 39 -8.17 -10.27 2.82
C GLN A 39 -9.32 -9.83 3.72
N VAL A 40 -10.54 -10.01 3.25
CA VAL A 40 -11.77 -9.61 3.92
C VAL A 40 -12.48 -10.85 4.43
N VAL A 41 -12.83 -10.85 5.72
CA VAL A 41 -13.63 -11.87 6.39
C VAL A 41 -14.80 -11.17 7.08
N ASP A 42 -16.03 -11.54 6.72
CA ASP A 42 -17.27 -10.92 7.24
C ASP A 42 -17.27 -9.39 7.16
N GLY A 43 -16.81 -8.86 6.01
CA GLY A 43 -16.73 -7.43 5.75
C GLY A 43 -15.61 -6.70 6.47
N LYS A 44 -14.71 -7.41 7.18
CA LYS A 44 -13.58 -6.82 7.89
C LYS A 44 -12.26 -7.27 7.27
N ALA A 45 -11.35 -6.33 7.06
CA ALA A 45 -9.99 -6.64 6.65
C ALA A 45 -9.24 -7.35 7.80
N VAL A 46 -8.84 -8.60 7.58
CA VAL A 46 -8.11 -9.42 8.57
C VAL A 46 -6.64 -9.59 8.26
N ARG A 47 -6.25 -9.37 7.00
CA ARG A 47 -4.86 -9.46 6.55
C ARG A 47 -4.60 -8.48 5.42
N ASN A 48 -3.53 -7.72 5.50
CA ASN A 48 -3.27 -6.63 4.58
C ASN A 48 -1.85 -6.70 4.05
N LEU A 49 -1.70 -6.56 2.73
CA LEU A 49 -0.42 -6.23 2.11
C LEU A 49 -0.51 -4.83 1.51
N SER A 50 0.48 -4.01 1.78
CA SER A 50 0.56 -2.62 1.31
C SER A 50 1.89 -2.38 0.62
N LEU A 51 1.85 -1.87 -0.61
CA LEU A 51 3.01 -1.41 -1.34
C LEU A 51 3.05 0.12 -1.29
N TYR A 52 4.16 0.66 -0.83
CA TYR A 52 4.39 2.09 -0.77
C TYR A 52 5.54 2.49 -1.68
N ALA A 53 5.44 3.71 -2.22
CA ALA A 53 6.44 4.29 -3.09
C ALA A 53 6.73 5.74 -2.71
N THR A 54 7.95 6.21 -2.99
CA THR A 54 8.32 7.62 -2.75
C THR A 54 7.64 8.60 -3.69
N ARG A 55 7.24 8.15 -4.89
CA ARG A 55 6.50 8.96 -5.86
C ARG A 55 5.30 8.20 -6.38
N ILE A 56 4.19 8.92 -6.45
CA ILE A 56 2.90 8.38 -6.92
C ILE A 56 2.62 8.71 -8.38
N ASP A 57 3.30 9.71 -8.95
CA ASP A 57 3.11 10.09 -10.35
C ASP A 57 3.64 8.97 -11.28
N PRO A 58 2.77 8.29 -12.05
CA PRO A 58 3.18 7.24 -12.99
C PRO A 58 3.87 7.78 -14.26
N ASN A 59 3.79 9.10 -14.50
CA ASN A 59 4.36 9.76 -15.67
C ASN A 59 5.81 10.19 -15.46
N THR A 60 6.28 10.28 -14.21
CA THR A 60 7.68 10.58 -13.92
C THR A 60 8.54 9.32 -13.94
N ARG A 61 9.57 9.30 -14.79
CA ARG A 61 10.65 8.31 -14.70
C ARG A 61 11.60 8.75 -13.59
N ALA A 62 11.40 8.29 -12.37
CA ALA A 62 12.25 8.68 -11.25
C ALA A 62 13.33 7.63 -11.00
N SER A 63 14.59 7.97 -11.29
CA SER A 63 15.79 7.18 -10.99
C SER A 63 16.11 7.05 -9.49
N GLY A 64 15.18 7.44 -8.60
CA GLY A 64 15.35 7.39 -7.15
C GLY A 64 14.10 6.93 -6.41
N ASP A 65 13.17 6.25 -7.10
CA ASP A 65 12.00 5.70 -6.44
C ASP A 65 12.39 4.56 -5.50
N ARG A 66 12.01 4.70 -4.23
CA ARG A 66 12.17 3.66 -3.22
C ARG A 66 10.81 3.01 -2.99
N LEU A 67 10.81 1.68 -2.87
CA LEU A 67 9.64 0.91 -2.52
C LEU A 67 9.81 0.28 -1.13
N HIS A 68 8.68 0.11 -0.44
CA HIS A 68 8.61 -0.81 0.68
C HIS A 68 7.28 -1.56 0.69
N LEU A 69 7.36 -2.79 1.17
CA LEU A 69 6.20 -3.63 1.41
C LEU A 69 5.94 -3.70 2.91
N GLU A 70 4.66 -3.65 3.27
CA GLU A 70 4.18 -3.95 4.60
C GLU A 70 3.17 -5.10 4.53
N ILE A 71 3.29 -6.05 5.45
CA ILE A 71 2.29 -7.07 5.73
C ILE A 71 1.78 -6.80 7.15
N ASP A 72 0.48 -6.58 7.28
CA ASP A 72 -0.20 -6.27 8.55
C ASP A 72 0.46 -5.10 9.31
N GLY A 73 0.86 -4.07 8.55
CA GLY A 73 1.52 -2.86 9.06
C GLY A 73 2.98 -3.05 9.46
N LYS A 74 3.56 -4.25 9.26
CA LYS A 74 4.97 -4.53 9.52
C LYS A 74 5.74 -4.55 8.22
N ARG A 75 6.83 -3.78 8.17
CA ARG A 75 7.72 -3.78 7.00
C ARG A 75 8.34 -5.16 6.79
N VAL A 76 8.25 -5.65 5.55
CA VAL A 76 8.83 -6.93 5.15
C VAL A 76 10.09 -6.69 4.33
N GLN A 77 11.15 -7.42 4.66
CA GLN A 77 12.33 -7.46 3.80
C GLN A 77 12.07 -8.43 2.66
N VAL A 78 12.18 -7.93 1.44
CA VAL A 78 12.12 -8.72 0.21
C VAL A 78 13.40 -8.47 -0.58
N PRO A 79 13.82 -9.41 -1.45
CA PRO A 79 14.99 -9.21 -2.30
C PRO A 79 14.88 -7.92 -3.13
N ASP A 80 15.98 -7.17 -3.26
CA ASP A 80 15.99 -5.91 -4.03
C ASP A 80 15.54 -6.11 -5.49
N ALA A 81 15.87 -7.27 -6.08
CA ALA A 81 15.42 -7.63 -7.42
C ALA A 81 13.88 -7.67 -7.54
N LEU A 82 13.19 -8.13 -6.49
CA LEU A 82 11.73 -8.14 -6.45
C LEU A 82 11.17 -6.72 -6.33
N LEU A 83 11.77 -5.88 -5.48
CA LEU A 83 11.40 -4.46 -5.40
C LEU A 83 11.61 -3.74 -6.73
N GLN A 84 12.72 -3.99 -7.43
CA GLN A 84 12.96 -3.41 -8.75
C GLN A 84 11.91 -3.83 -9.78
N ARG A 85 11.51 -5.10 -9.79
CA ARG A 85 10.44 -5.60 -10.66
C ARG A 85 9.09 -4.94 -10.35
N LEU A 86 8.73 -4.82 -9.08
CA LEU A 86 7.52 -4.11 -8.65
C LEU A 86 7.57 -2.62 -9.04
N ASN A 87 8.75 -2.00 -8.95
CA ASN A 87 8.92 -0.60 -9.36
C ASN A 87 8.76 -0.42 -10.88
N HIS A 88 9.26 -1.37 -11.68
CA HIS A 88 9.07 -1.34 -13.12
C HIS A 88 7.59 -1.47 -13.50
N ALA A 89 6.88 -2.39 -12.84
CA ALA A 89 5.44 -2.58 -13.03
C ALA A 89 4.58 -1.42 -12.48
N ARG A 90 5.14 -0.54 -11.62
CA ARG A 90 4.41 0.58 -10.98
C ARG A 90 3.68 1.49 -11.95
N ARG A 91 4.20 1.71 -13.16
CA ARG A 91 3.54 2.57 -14.16
C ARG A 91 2.21 1.98 -14.63
N GLU A 92 2.05 0.67 -14.50
CA GLU A 92 0.83 -0.06 -14.82
C GLU A 92 -0.12 -0.10 -13.62
N TYR A 93 0.35 0.27 -12.42
CA TYR A 93 -0.45 0.35 -11.20
C TYR A 93 -1.14 1.71 -11.10
N SER A 94 -1.89 2.06 -12.14
CA SER A 94 -2.75 3.25 -12.15
C SER A 94 -4.20 2.84 -12.15
N TYR A 95 -5.04 3.67 -11.53
CA TYR A 95 -6.48 3.47 -11.57
C TYR A 95 -7.00 3.39 -13.01
N ASP A 96 -6.49 4.21 -13.91
CA ASP A 96 -6.89 4.20 -15.32
C ASP A 96 -6.54 2.86 -15.99
N THR A 97 -5.33 2.33 -15.77
CA THR A 97 -4.92 1.02 -16.26
C THR A 97 -5.85 -0.09 -15.77
N PHE A 98 -6.18 -0.07 -14.48
CA PHE A 98 -6.95 -1.13 -13.84
C PHE A 98 -8.45 -1.03 -14.03
N THR A 99 -8.98 0.10 -14.45
CA THR A 99 -10.42 0.28 -14.54
C THR A 99 -10.84 0.42 -15.99
N ASN A 100 -10.40 1.48 -16.68
CA ASN A 100 -11.07 1.96 -17.90
C ASN A 100 -12.62 1.94 -17.74
N GLY A 101 -13.11 2.16 -16.51
CA GLY A 101 -14.48 1.85 -16.05
C GLY A 101 -14.53 0.81 -14.91
N ILE A 102 -15.54 0.87 -14.04
CA ILE A 102 -15.77 -0.16 -12.99
C ILE A 102 -17.24 -0.57 -13.02
N HIS A 103 -17.49 -1.87 -13.13
CA HIS A 103 -18.78 -2.46 -12.80
C HIS A 103 -18.80 -2.87 -11.33
N ASN A 104 -19.66 -2.19 -10.55
CA ASN A 104 -20.06 -2.63 -9.22
C ASN A 104 -21.41 -3.34 -9.32
N THR A 105 -21.41 -4.64 -9.15
CA THR A 105 -22.63 -5.45 -9.07
C THR A 105 -22.70 -6.12 -7.71
N GLU A 106 -23.84 -6.02 -7.04
CA GLU A 106 -24.09 -6.85 -5.86
C GLU A 106 -24.48 -8.26 -6.32
N ARG A 107 -23.81 -9.28 -5.77
CA ARG A 107 -24.11 -10.67 -6.11
C ARG A 107 -25.52 -11.03 -5.61
N ARG A 108 -26.44 -11.30 -6.53
CA ARG A 108 -27.84 -11.70 -6.22
C ARG A 108 -28.02 -13.18 -5.90
N SER A 109 -26.96 -14.00 -5.94
CA SER A 109 -27.08 -15.46 -5.82
C SER A 109 -27.21 -15.91 -4.36
N MET A 110 -28.19 -16.78 -4.10
CA MET A 110 -28.40 -17.44 -2.80
C MET A 110 -27.28 -18.46 -2.57
N CYS A 111 -26.29 -18.12 -1.74
CA CYS A 111 -25.21 -19.02 -1.33
C CYS A 111 -25.69 -19.87 -0.15
N MET A 112 -25.71 -21.20 -0.29
CA MET A 112 -26.19 -22.14 0.74
C MET A 112 -25.07 -22.65 1.65
N MET A 113 -23.93 -21.95 1.72
CA MET A 113 -22.83 -22.32 2.61
C MET A 113 -23.03 -21.73 4.01
N ALA A 114 -22.63 -22.48 5.03
CA ALA A 114 -22.44 -21.96 6.37
C ALA A 114 -20.97 -21.55 6.57
N GLY A 115 -20.72 -20.51 7.38
CA GLY A 115 -19.37 -20.02 7.68
C GLY A 115 -19.21 -18.53 7.35
N PRO A 116 -17.98 -17.99 7.48
CA PRO A 116 -17.72 -16.60 7.21
C PRO A 116 -17.63 -16.31 5.70
N ALA A 117 -17.99 -15.10 5.30
CA ALA A 117 -17.77 -14.58 3.95
C ALA A 117 -16.29 -14.22 3.77
N VAL A 118 -15.60 -14.83 2.80
CA VAL A 118 -14.15 -14.65 2.61
C VAL A 118 -13.83 -14.24 1.18
N GLY A 119 -13.03 -13.19 1.01
CA GLY A 119 -12.55 -12.74 -0.29
C GLY A 119 -11.36 -11.81 -0.19
N ASP A 120 -10.83 -11.43 -1.34
CA ASP A 120 -9.74 -10.46 -1.46
C ASP A 120 -10.22 -9.20 -2.19
N VAL A 121 -9.75 -8.02 -1.75
CA VAL A 121 -10.00 -6.74 -2.41
C VAL A 121 -8.67 -6.08 -2.75
N LEU A 122 -8.47 -5.83 -4.04
CA LEU A 122 -7.34 -5.06 -4.57
C LEU A 122 -7.76 -3.60 -4.71
N SER A 123 -6.98 -2.71 -4.12
CA SER A 123 -7.11 -1.26 -4.25
C SER A 123 -5.85 -0.62 -4.81
N VAL A 124 -6.04 0.43 -5.60
CA VAL A 124 -4.97 1.25 -6.16
C VAL A 124 -5.18 2.72 -5.81
N ARG A 125 -4.09 3.48 -5.77
CA ARG A 125 -4.18 4.93 -5.59
C ARG A 125 -4.74 5.61 -6.84
N TYR A 126 -5.91 6.19 -6.71
CA TYR A 126 -6.50 7.10 -7.69
C TYR A 126 -5.90 8.51 -7.52
N LEU A 127 -5.62 9.17 -8.64
CA LEU A 127 -5.02 10.51 -8.70
C LEU A 127 -5.90 11.43 -9.55
N THR A 128 -6.28 12.57 -9.00
CA THR A 128 -6.95 13.62 -9.76
C THR A 128 -5.95 14.71 -10.12
N TRP A 129 -6.00 15.14 -11.38
CA TRP A 129 -5.08 16.12 -11.94
C TRP A 129 -5.78 17.45 -12.27
N LYS A 130 -5.12 18.56 -11.98
CA LYS A 130 -5.48 19.90 -12.47
C LYS A 130 -4.21 20.66 -12.84
N ASN A 131 -4.14 21.18 -14.06
CA ASN A 131 -2.97 21.93 -14.56
C ASN A 131 -1.63 21.18 -14.35
N HIS A 132 -1.59 19.89 -14.70
CA HIS A 132 -0.41 19.01 -14.53
C HIS A 132 0.07 18.84 -13.08
N LYS A 133 -0.80 19.10 -12.11
CA LYS A 133 -0.53 18.87 -10.68
C LYS A 133 -1.57 17.92 -10.10
N ILE A 134 -1.13 17.05 -9.20
CA ILE A 134 -2.01 16.18 -8.42
C ILE A 134 -2.74 17.06 -7.40
N THR A 135 -4.07 17.12 -7.47
CA THR A 135 -4.90 17.91 -6.56
C THR A 135 -5.65 17.05 -5.55
N HIS A 136 -5.85 15.77 -5.85
CA HIS A 136 -6.48 14.82 -4.95
C HIS A 136 -5.88 13.43 -5.14
N SER A 137 -5.87 12.67 -4.05
CA SER A 137 -5.42 11.28 -4.07
C SER A 137 -6.11 10.46 -2.99
N GLU A 138 -6.63 9.31 -3.37
CA GLU A 138 -7.31 8.37 -2.49
C GLU A 138 -7.09 6.93 -2.97
N MET A 139 -7.29 5.95 -2.08
CA MET A 139 -7.31 4.55 -2.49
C MET A 139 -8.70 4.20 -3.00
N LYS A 140 -8.78 3.53 -4.15
CA LYS A 140 -10.03 3.02 -4.70
C LYS A 140 -9.90 1.51 -4.95
N PRO A 141 -10.93 0.73 -4.62
CA PRO A 141 -10.95 -0.68 -4.99
C PRO A 141 -11.13 -0.80 -6.50
N VAL A 142 -10.44 -1.77 -7.10
CA VAL A 142 -10.43 -1.99 -8.56
C VAL A 142 -10.75 -3.42 -8.94
N LEU A 143 -10.56 -4.37 -8.03
CA LEU A 143 -10.88 -5.77 -8.25
C LEU A 143 -11.20 -6.42 -6.92
N SER A 144 -12.27 -7.21 -6.86
CA SER A 144 -12.50 -8.14 -5.77
C SER A 144 -12.52 -9.58 -6.30
N LEU A 145 -11.95 -10.50 -5.52
CA LEU A 145 -11.91 -11.92 -5.84
C LEU A 145 -12.56 -12.71 -4.70
N PRO A 146 -13.71 -13.36 -4.93
CA PRO A 146 -14.35 -14.17 -3.90
C PRO A 146 -13.50 -15.39 -3.56
N GLY A 147 -13.22 -15.60 -2.28
CA GLY A 147 -12.65 -16.84 -1.76
C GLY A 147 -13.71 -17.92 -1.51
N ASN A 148 -14.97 -17.51 -1.33
CA ASN A 148 -16.13 -18.41 -1.25
C ASN A 148 -17.40 -17.73 -1.80
N CYS A 149 -18.51 -18.47 -1.93
CA CYS A 149 -19.75 -17.90 -2.48
C CYS A 149 -20.48 -16.93 -1.53
N LEU A 150 -20.07 -16.85 -0.26
CA LEU A 150 -20.65 -15.93 0.72
C LEU A 150 -20.11 -14.51 0.57
N PHE A 151 -18.97 -14.35 -0.11
CA PHE A 151 -18.40 -13.04 -0.40
C PHE A 151 -19.24 -12.28 -1.44
N ALA A 152 -19.86 -11.19 -0.99
CA ALA A 152 -20.87 -10.45 -1.74
C ALA A 152 -20.29 -9.33 -2.63
N GLU A 153 -19.15 -8.76 -2.25
CA GLU A 153 -18.53 -7.64 -2.95
C GLU A 153 -18.00 -8.07 -4.32
N GLN A 154 -18.54 -7.48 -5.39
CA GLN A 154 -18.07 -7.71 -6.76
C GLN A 154 -17.63 -6.38 -7.37
N ILE A 155 -16.31 -6.21 -7.41
CA ILE A 155 -15.65 -5.09 -8.04
C ILE A 155 -14.89 -5.66 -9.21
N ARG A 156 -15.24 -5.22 -10.42
CA ARG A 156 -14.72 -5.78 -11.65
C ARG A 156 -14.41 -4.65 -12.63
N PRO A 157 -13.19 -4.60 -13.19
CA PRO A 157 -12.89 -3.73 -14.32
C PRO A 157 -13.81 -4.02 -15.51
N GLU A 158 -14.17 -2.99 -16.26
CA GLU A 158 -15.08 -3.12 -17.42
C GLU A 158 -14.39 -3.78 -18.62
N SER A 159 -13.12 -3.45 -18.85
CA SER A 159 -12.37 -3.98 -20.00
C SER A 159 -11.60 -5.26 -19.66
N ASP A 160 -11.53 -6.20 -20.61
CA ASP A 160 -10.75 -7.45 -20.45
C ASP A 160 -9.26 -7.17 -20.20
N ALA A 161 -8.71 -6.15 -20.84
CA ALA A 161 -7.32 -5.74 -20.63
C ALA A 161 -7.09 -5.26 -19.18
N SER A 162 -8.00 -4.42 -18.66
CA SER A 162 -7.97 -3.96 -17.27
C SER A 162 -8.17 -5.09 -16.27
N MET A 163 -9.05 -6.05 -16.60
CA MET A 163 -9.23 -7.26 -15.81
C MET A 163 -7.96 -8.11 -15.72
N ILE A 164 -7.28 -8.35 -16.84
CA ILE A 164 -6.03 -9.11 -16.87
C ILE A 164 -4.95 -8.39 -16.05
N ALA A 165 -4.81 -7.08 -16.21
CA ALA A 165 -3.86 -6.28 -15.44
C ALA A 165 -4.12 -6.33 -13.94
N ALA A 166 -5.38 -6.14 -13.51
CA ALA A 166 -5.77 -6.19 -12.11
C ALA A 166 -5.59 -7.61 -11.52
N THR A 167 -5.91 -8.66 -12.29
CA THR A 167 -5.72 -10.06 -11.87
C THR A 167 -4.24 -10.40 -11.70
N HIS A 168 -3.38 -9.94 -12.61
CA HIS A 168 -1.94 -10.14 -12.51
C HIS A 168 -1.35 -9.44 -11.27
N ALA A 169 -1.79 -8.20 -10.99
CA ALA A 169 -1.41 -7.48 -9.78
C ALA A 169 -1.90 -8.19 -8.52
N LEU A 170 -3.16 -8.65 -8.50
CA LEU A 170 -3.74 -9.40 -7.38
C LEU A 170 -2.95 -10.68 -7.10
N ALA A 171 -2.67 -11.51 -8.12
CA ALA A 171 -1.92 -12.75 -7.97
C ALA A 171 -0.48 -12.51 -7.45
N THR A 172 0.17 -11.46 -7.96
CA THR A 172 1.49 -11.03 -7.47
C THR A 172 1.42 -10.69 -5.98
N LEU A 173 0.46 -9.86 -5.57
CA LEU A 173 0.34 -9.44 -4.17
C LEU A 173 -0.11 -10.58 -3.24
N GLN A 174 -0.95 -11.51 -3.70
CA GLN A 174 -1.30 -12.71 -2.94
C GLN A 174 -0.06 -13.55 -2.64
N THR A 175 0.76 -13.79 -3.65
CA THR A 175 2.04 -14.52 -3.50
C THR A 175 2.93 -13.84 -2.47
N LEU A 176 3.08 -12.52 -2.56
CA LEU A 176 3.90 -11.73 -1.62
C LEU A 176 3.35 -11.74 -0.20
N ARG A 177 2.01 -11.65 -0.05
CA ARG A 177 1.34 -11.67 1.25
C ARG A 177 1.62 -12.97 1.99
N ASP A 178 1.79 -14.08 1.28
CA ASP A 178 2.02 -15.40 1.85
C ASP A 178 3.51 -15.73 2.08
N MET A 179 4.42 -14.84 1.68
CA MET A 179 5.84 -14.94 2.07
C MET A 179 5.96 -14.66 3.57
N ARG A 180 6.51 -15.62 4.31
CA ARG A 180 6.75 -15.56 5.75
C ARG A 180 8.15 -15.05 6.06
#